data_AF-A0A9E0HH77-F1
#
_entry.id   AF-A0A9E0HH77-F1
#
_cell.length_a   1.000
_cell.length_b   1.000
_cell.length_c   1.000
_cell.angle_alpha   90.00
_cell.angle_beta   90.00
_cell.angle_gamma   90.00
#
_symmetry.space_group_name_H-M   'P 1'
#
loop_
_entity.id
_entity.type
_entity.pdbx_description
1 polymer ?
#
loop_
_entity_poly.entity_id
_entity_poly.type
_entity_poly.pdbx_seq_one_letter_code
_entity_poly.pdbx_strand_id
1 'polypeptide(L)'
;MRRYLWIALVLGACAANPPAAVAPASSAAQPSGDGPAALTSPTAAERAALRREGLAAYEQQAWATCADLLARAGDWYDAACCRARGGELDLAFALLERVMADGFRDVAHLDRDPDLASLRADPRWSTAVAAASANHQAYLATVEPELLALYQADQADRARPYDQIDWKTVGPRDAERRRRVDELVAAGRARVADDYYHAAMVYQHGENVAEIRRARELALAAVKLEDGHARARWLAAAALDRELMYQDQPQKYGTQYKRLDGRWVLWKVDPSTTDAERAAWGVPSLAEAEAQATAMNAR
;
A
#
# COMPACT_ATOMS: atom_id res chain seq x y z
N MET A 1 -27.95 -15.16 12.65
CA MET A 1 -26.82 -14.20 12.62
C MET A 1 -26.50 -13.90 11.16
N ARG A 2 -26.76 -12.67 10.69
CA ARG A 2 -26.46 -12.26 9.31
C ARG A 2 -24.94 -12.16 9.17
N ARG A 3 -24.33 -13.14 8.51
CA ARG A 3 -22.91 -13.09 8.13
C ARG A 3 -22.76 -12.03 7.02
N TYR A 4 -22.35 -10.83 7.39
CA TYR A 4 -21.94 -9.81 6.43
C TYR A 4 -20.66 -10.31 5.74
N LEU A 5 -20.65 -10.31 4.41
CA LEU A 5 -19.49 -10.73 3.62
C LEU A 5 -18.51 -9.55 3.58
N TRP A 6 -17.37 -9.69 4.27
CA TRP A 6 -16.38 -8.63 4.40
C TRP A 6 -15.21 -8.89 3.46
N ILE A 7 -15.20 -8.25 2.29
CA ILE A 7 -13.98 -8.17 1.49
C ILE A 7 -13.45 -6.75 1.66
N ALA A 8 -12.51 -6.59 2.60
CA ALA A 8 -11.50 -5.56 2.44
C ALA A 8 -10.61 -6.05 1.30
N LEU A 9 -11.00 -5.75 0.07
CA LEU A 9 -10.07 -5.86 -1.04
C LEU A 9 -9.09 -4.71 -0.76
N VAL A 10 -8.03 -5.01 -0.01
CA VAL A 10 -6.75 -4.38 -0.30
C VAL A 10 -6.56 -4.75 -1.75
N LEU A 11 -6.90 -3.82 -2.65
CA LEU A 11 -6.50 -3.95 -4.04
C LEU A 11 -5.01 -4.24 -3.97
N GLY A 12 -4.65 -5.48 -4.28
CA GLY A 12 -3.40 -5.76 -4.95
C GLY A 12 -3.46 -5.00 -6.26
N ALA A 13 -3.29 -3.68 -6.18
CA ALA A 13 -2.59 -2.99 -7.23
C ALA A 13 -1.19 -3.60 -7.19
N CYS A 14 -0.75 -4.11 -8.33
CA CYS A 14 0.67 -4.16 -8.64
C CYS A 14 1.18 -2.73 -8.42
N ALA A 15 1.66 -2.47 -7.22
CA ALA A 15 2.26 -1.23 -6.82
C ALA A 15 3.42 -1.70 -5.95
N ALA A 16 4.61 -1.67 -6.53
CA ALA A 16 5.83 -1.70 -5.78
C ALA A 16 5.69 -0.76 -4.56
N ASN A 17 6.28 -1.15 -3.44
CA ASN A 17 6.30 -0.35 -2.22
C ASN A 17 6.54 1.13 -2.56
N PRO A 18 5.70 2.08 -2.09
CA PRO A 18 6.03 3.49 -2.27
C PRO A 18 7.39 3.76 -1.61
N PRO A 19 8.26 4.59 -2.22
CA PRO A 19 9.55 4.92 -1.65
C PRO A 19 9.38 5.53 -0.27
N ALA A 20 10.31 5.20 0.64
CA ALA A 20 10.35 5.80 1.97
C ALA A 20 10.44 7.33 1.85
N ALA A 21 9.69 8.05 2.69
CA ALA A 21 9.70 9.51 2.70
C ALA A 21 11.10 10.03 3.06
N VAL A 22 11.67 10.86 2.18
CA VAL A 22 12.93 11.57 2.42
C VAL A 22 12.75 12.56 3.58
N ALA A 23 13.62 12.47 4.59
CA ALA A 23 13.64 13.41 5.72
C ALA A 23 13.96 14.84 5.28
N PRO A 24 13.34 15.90 5.87
CA PRO A 24 13.68 17.26 5.52
C PRO A 24 15.04 17.66 6.09
N ALA A 25 15.88 18.26 5.24
CA ALA A 25 17.12 18.93 5.64
C ALA A 25 16.82 20.15 6.51
N SER A 26 17.68 20.37 7.50
CA SER A 26 17.59 21.41 8.53
C SER A 26 17.59 22.83 7.95
N SER A 27 16.79 23.69 8.59
CA SER A 27 16.57 25.11 8.31
C SER A 27 17.84 25.96 8.41
N ALA A 28 18.09 26.78 7.37
CA ALA A 28 18.88 28.00 7.44
C ALA A 28 18.22 29.09 6.56
N ALA A 29 18.24 30.33 7.04
CA ALA A 29 17.44 31.47 6.58
C ALA A 29 17.60 31.86 5.10
N GLN A 30 16.49 32.28 4.48
CA GLN A 30 16.43 32.83 3.12
C GLN A 30 16.78 34.33 3.08
N PRO A 31 17.41 34.80 1.98
CA PRO A 31 17.12 36.10 1.41
C PRO A 31 16.26 35.97 0.14
N SER A 32 15.34 36.92 0.00
CA SER A 32 14.41 37.10 -1.12
C SER A 32 15.11 37.47 -2.43
N GLY A 33 14.70 36.84 -3.53
CA GLY A 33 15.04 37.26 -4.89
C GLY A 33 14.26 36.44 -5.92
N ASP A 34 13.45 37.11 -6.73
CA ASP A 34 12.71 36.56 -7.86
C ASP A 34 13.67 35.86 -8.86
N GLY A 35 13.63 34.53 -8.87
CA GLY A 35 14.23 33.68 -9.89
C GLY A 35 13.13 32.96 -10.70
N PRO A 36 13.44 32.43 -11.90
CA PRO A 36 12.47 31.72 -12.73
C PRO A 36 11.88 30.56 -11.93
N ALA A 37 10.55 30.46 -11.91
CA ALA A 37 9.80 29.48 -11.13
C ALA A 37 10.45 28.10 -11.23
N ALA A 38 11.08 27.65 -10.14
CA ALA A 38 11.59 26.30 -10.03
C ALA A 38 10.42 25.37 -10.35
N LEU A 39 10.62 24.44 -11.30
CA LEU A 39 9.63 23.42 -11.63
C LEU A 39 9.26 22.70 -10.33
N THR A 40 8.11 23.05 -9.77
CA THR A 40 7.62 22.48 -8.52
C THR A 40 7.36 21.00 -8.76
N SER A 41 7.76 20.14 -7.82
CA SER A 41 7.45 18.71 -7.91
C SER A 41 5.93 18.49 -8.05
N PRO A 42 5.48 17.52 -8.87
CA PRO A 42 4.06 17.30 -9.08
C PRO A 42 3.33 17.05 -7.76
N THR A 43 2.13 17.59 -7.60
CA THR A 43 1.20 17.32 -6.51
C THR A 43 0.76 15.84 -6.49
N ALA A 44 0.13 15.38 -5.41
CA ALA A 44 -0.37 14.01 -5.33
C ALA A 44 -1.43 13.70 -6.41
N ALA A 45 -2.30 14.67 -6.72
CA ALA A 45 -3.32 14.54 -7.77
C ALA A 45 -2.68 14.44 -9.17
N GLU A 46 -1.65 15.25 -9.44
CA GLU A 46 -0.90 15.18 -10.70
C GLU A 46 -0.15 13.86 -10.85
N ARG A 47 0.50 13.37 -9.78
CA ARG A 47 1.14 12.04 -9.80
C ARG A 47 0.13 10.92 -10.08
N ALA A 48 -1.05 10.98 -9.48
CA ALA A 48 -2.11 10.01 -9.74
C ALA A 48 -2.59 10.06 -11.21
N ALA A 49 -2.74 11.26 -11.78
CA ALA A 49 -3.09 11.41 -13.20
C ALA A 49 -1.99 10.84 -14.11
N LEU A 50 -0.73 11.21 -13.87
CA LEU A 50 0.43 10.69 -14.61
C LEU A 50 0.51 9.16 -14.53
N ARG A 51 0.25 8.56 -13.37
CA ARG A 51 0.22 7.10 -13.23
C ARG A 51 -0.87 6.47 -14.09
N ARG A 52 -2.10 7.01 -14.08
CA ARG A 52 -3.19 6.50 -14.93
C ARG A 52 -2.85 6.59 -16.42
N GLU A 53 -2.31 7.72 -16.87
CA GLU A 53 -1.89 7.91 -18.26
C GLU A 53 -0.73 6.97 -18.62
N GLY A 54 0.24 6.78 -17.72
CA GLY A 54 1.36 5.86 -17.90
C GLY A 54 0.91 4.41 -18.03
N LEU A 55 -0.02 3.96 -17.20
CA LEU A 55 -0.61 2.62 -17.30
C LEU A 55 -1.42 2.44 -18.59
N ALA A 56 -2.16 3.46 -19.04
CA ALA A 56 -2.84 3.41 -20.34
C ALA A 56 -1.84 3.33 -21.52
N ALA A 57 -0.68 3.99 -21.40
CA ALA A 57 0.40 3.87 -22.39
C ALA A 57 1.06 2.49 -22.37
N TYR A 58 1.20 1.87 -21.19
CA TYR A 58 1.66 0.49 -21.04
C TYR A 58 0.74 -0.47 -21.81
N GLU A 59 -0.58 -0.36 -21.62
CA GLU A 59 -1.56 -1.22 -22.31
C GLU A 59 -1.49 -1.10 -23.84
N GLN A 60 -1.14 0.11 -24.33
CA GLN A 60 -0.94 0.40 -25.74
C GLN A 60 0.46 0.04 -26.26
N GLN A 61 1.33 -0.51 -25.41
CA GLN A 61 2.73 -0.84 -25.72
C GLN A 61 3.57 0.38 -26.13
N ALA A 62 3.17 1.59 -25.73
CA ALA A 62 3.90 2.83 -25.96
C ALA A 62 5.01 2.99 -24.90
N TRP A 63 6.03 2.12 -24.95
CA TRP A 63 6.99 1.91 -23.86
C TRP A 63 7.75 3.16 -23.42
N ALA A 64 8.21 4.00 -24.35
CA ALA A 64 8.91 5.23 -24.01
C ALA A 64 7.99 6.21 -23.26
N THR A 65 6.77 6.42 -23.79
CA THR A 65 5.76 7.29 -23.16
C THR A 65 5.34 6.76 -21.80
N CYS A 66 5.12 5.44 -21.67
CA CYS A 66 4.85 4.79 -20.40
C CYS A 66 5.94 5.10 -19.37
N ALA A 67 7.20 4.82 -19.73
CA ALA A 67 8.32 5.03 -18.82
C ALA A 67 8.45 6.49 -18.37
N ASP A 68 8.29 7.45 -19.29
CA ASP A 68 8.39 8.88 -18.97
C ASP A 68 7.27 9.36 -18.05
N LEU A 69 6.03 8.93 -18.29
CA LEU A 69 4.89 9.29 -17.45
C LEU A 69 5.01 8.69 -16.04
N LEU A 70 5.38 7.41 -15.95
CA LEU A 70 5.55 6.72 -14.67
C LEU A 70 6.75 7.26 -13.87
N ALA A 71 7.87 7.55 -14.53
CA ALA A 71 9.01 8.24 -13.93
C ALA A 71 8.61 9.61 -13.36
N ARG A 72 7.85 10.41 -14.10
CA ARG A 72 7.34 11.71 -13.62
C ARG A 72 6.33 11.58 -12.48
N ALA A 73 5.62 10.46 -12.41
CA ALA A 73 4.77 10.11 -11.28
C ALA A 73 5.57 9.64 -10.04
N GLY A 74 6.89 9.44 -10.17
CA GLY A 74 7.75 8.85 -9.13
C GLY A 74 7.66 7.33 -9.05
N ASP A 75 7.08 6.68 -10.06
CA ASP A 75 6.89 5.23 -10.15
C ASP A 75 8.05 4.57 -10.90
N TRP A 76 9.24 4.63 -10.27
CA TRP A 76 10.49 4.28 -10.94
C TRP A 76 10.61 2.80 -11.30
N TYR A 77 9.99 1.91 -10.52
CA TYR A 77 10.00 0.47 -10.79
C TYR A 77 9.19 0.16 -12.05
N ASP A 78 7.95 0.63 -12.14
CA ASP A 78 7.12 0.40 -13.31
C ASP A 78 7.68 1.12 -14.55
N ALA A 79 8.32 2.27 -14.37
CA ALA A 79 9.08 2.92 -15.43
C ALA A 79 10.25 2.06 -15.94
N ALA A 80 10.97 1.38 -15.04
CA ALA A 80 12.03 0.43 -15.41
C ALA A 80 11.47 -0.75 -16.20
N CYS A 81 10.32 -1.29 -15.77
CA CYS A 81 9.59 -2.34 -16.51
C CYS A 81 9.25 -1.87 -17.94
N CYS A 82 8.73 -0.65 -18.11
CA CYS A 82 8.47 -0.10 -19.43
C CYS A 82 9.73 0.03 -20.30
N ARG A 83 10.86 0.49 -19.74
CA ARG A 83 12.15 0.53 -20.48
C ARG A 83 12.64 -0.86 -20.86
N ALA A 84 12.53 -1.85 -19.97
CA ALA A 84 12.93 -3.23 -20.24
C ALA A 84 12.08 -3.87 -21.35
N ARG A 85 10.77 -3.60 -21.37
CA ARG A 85 9.85 -4.01 -22.44
C ARG A 85 10.12 -3.31 -23.77
N GLY A 86 10.61 -2.07 -23.73
CA GLY A 86 11.08 -1.32 -24.89
C GLY A 86 12.44 -1.78 -25.45
N GLY A 87 13.15 -2.68 -24.76
CA GLY A 87 14.50 -3.10 -25.14
C GLY A 87 15.60 -2.09 -24.75
N GLU A 88 15.28 -1.09 -23.95
CA GLU A 88 16.21 -0.05 -23.48
C GLU A 88 16.87 -0.48 -22.17
N LEU A 89 17.69 -1.53 -22.23
CA LEU A 89 18.24 -2.22 -21.05
C LEU A 89 19.05 -1.29 -20.13
N ASP A 90 19.87 -0.40 -20.69
CA ASP A 90 20.69 0.54 -19.91
C ASP A 90 19.83 1.53 -19.13
N LEU A 91 18.75 2.03 -19.74
CA LEU A 91 17.79 2.91 -19.05
C LEU A 91 17.00 2.16 -17.99
N ALA A 92 16.62 0.90 -18.26
CA ALA A 92 15.96 0.06 -17.27
C ALA A 92 16.86 -0.17 -16.05
N PHE A 93 18.14 -0.49 -16.23
CA PHE A 93 19.08 -0.65 -15.12
C PHE A 93 19.31 0.64 -14.35
N ALA A 94 19.45 1.79 -15.02
CA ALA A 94 19.59 3.08 -14.34
C ALA A 94 18.37 3.40 -13.44
N LEU A 95 17.16 3.04 -13.88
CA LEU A 95 15.95 3.16 -13.08
C LEU A 95 15.92 2.15 -11.92
N LEU A 96 16.30 0.89 -12.15
CA LEU A 96 16.39 -0.10 -11.08
C LEU A 96 17.41 0.28 -10.01
N GLU A 97 18.57 0.85 -10.38
CA GLU A 97 19.55 1.36 -9.42
C GLU A 97 18.93 2.42 -8.51
N ARG A 98 18.14 3.34 -9.06
CA ARG A 98 17.37 4.31 -8.27
C ARG A 98 16.36 3.64 -7.35
N VAL A 99 15.61 2.65 -7.85
CA VAL A 99 14.64 1.90 -7.07
C VAL A 99 15.28 1.17 -5.88
N MET A 100 16.48 0.61 -6.07
CA MET A 100 17.24 -0.02 -4.99
C MET A 100 17.77 1.01 -3.99
N ALA A 101 18.23 2.17 -4.47
CA ALA A 101 18.64 3.28 -3.60
C ALA A 101 17.49 3.81 -2.74
N ASP A 102 16.27 3.77 -3.26
CA ASP A 102 15.04 4.14 -2.54
C ASP A 102 14.52 3.03 -1.60
N GLY A 103 15.25 1.91 -1.48
CA GLY A 103 14.99 0.86 -0.49
C GLY A 103 14.04 -0.26 -0.95
N PHE A 104 13.88 -0.46 -2.25
CA PHE A 104 13.13 -1.61 -2.77
C PHE A 104 13.69 -2.93 -2.23
N ARG A 105 12.79 -3.81 -1.78
CA ARG A 105 13.15 -5.00 -0.99
C ARG A 105 12.32 -6.25 -1.31
N ASP A 106 11.44 -6.21 -2.31
CA ASP A 106 10.66 -7.37 -2.72
C ASP A 106 11.41 -8.18 -3.78
N VAL A 107 12.33 -9.02 -3.31
CA VAL A 107 13.19 -9.85 -4.17
C VAL A 107 12.37 -10.82 -5.01
N ALA A 108 11.29 -11.37 -4.44
CA ALA A 108 10.45 -12.34 -5.14
C ALA A 108 9.65 -11.69 -6.28
N HIS A 109 9.17 -10.46 -6.07
CA HIS A 109 8.53 -9.68 -7.12
C HIS A 109 9.52 -9.38 -8.25
N LEU A 110 10.69 -8.82 -7.93
CA LEU A 110 11.75 -8.51 -8.90
C LEU A 110 12.13 -9.73 -9.76
N ASP A 111 12.33 -10.89 -9.13
CA ASP A 111 12.74 -12.11 -9.83
C ASP A 111 11.64 -12.68 -10.75
N ARG A 112 10.36 -12.55 -10.35
CA ARG A 112 9.23 -13.13 -11.09
C ARG A 112 8.62 -12.20 -12.13
N ASP A 113 8.93 -10.91 -12.05
CA ASP A 113 8.36 -9.90 -12.94
C ASP A 113 8.67 -10.22 -14.41
N PRO A 114 7.65 -10.54 -15.24
CA PRO A 114 7.87 -10.87 -16.64
C PRO A 114 8.38 -9.68 -17.45
N ASP A 115 8.18 -8.45 -16.99
CA ASP A 115 8.61 -7.26 -17.73
C ASP A 115 10.12 -7.05 -17.68
N LEU A 116 10.76 -7.59 -16.65
CA LEU A 116 12.21 -7.57 -16.47
C LEU A 116 12.89 -8.82 -17.04
N ALA A 117 12.16 -9.72 -17.72
CA ALA A 117 12.72 -10.98 -18.23
C ALA A 117 13.92 -10.77 -19.15
N SER A 118 13.93 -9.70 -19.96
CA SER A 118 15.05 -9.34 -20.85
C SER A 118 16.34 -8.98 -20.09
N LEU A 119 16.22 -8.54 -18.84
CA LEU A 119 17.37 -8.11 -18.02
C LEU A 119 18.10 -9.29 -17.35
N ARG A 120 17.44 -10.44 -17.15
CA ARG A 120 17.95 -11.53 -16.30
C ARG A 120 19.23 -12.20 -16.82
N ALA A 121 19.50 -12.09 -18.12
CA ALA A 121 20.73 -12.60 -18.72
C ALA A 121 21.90 -11.61 -18.66
N ASP A 122 21.64 -10.34 -18.34
CA ASP A 122 22.67 -9.31 -18.22
C ASP A 122 23.41 -9.45 -16.88
N PRO A 123 24.76 -9.35 -16.84
CA PRO A 123 25.53 -9.47 -15.59
C PRO A 123 25.08 -8.50 -14.48
N ARG A 124 24.59 -7.31 -14.84
CA ARG A 124 24.09 -6.30 -13.88
C ARG A 124 22.86 -6.75 -13.10
N TRP A 125 22.11 -7.74 -13.61
CA TRP A 125 20.98 -8.32 -12.91
C TRP A 125 21.35 -8.86 -11.53
N SER A 126 22.49 -9.55 -11.44
CA SER A 126 22.97 -10.11 -10.17
C SER A 126 23.22 -9.01 -9.13
N THR A 127 23.70 -7.84 -9.55
CA THR A 127 23.89 -6.66 -8.69
C THR A 127 22.55 -6.11 -8.20
N ALA A 128 21.55 -5.96 -9.08
CA ALA A 128 20.23 -5.48 -8.71
C ALA A 128 19.53 -6.41 -7.69
N VAL A 129 19.60 -7.72 -7.91
CA VAL A 129 19.06 -8.74 -6.98
C VAL A 129 19.80 -8.71 -5.65
N ALA A 130 21.11 -8.56 -5.65
CA ALA A 130 21.90 -8.45 -4.43
C ALA A 130 21.55 -7.19 -3.63
N ALA A 131 21.32 -6.05 -4.29
CA ALA A 131 20.89 -4.82 -3.65
C ALA A 131 19.48 -4.96 -3.02
N ALA A 132 18.51 -5.51 -3.75
CA ALA A 132 17.18 -5.79 -3.21
C ALA A 132 17.24 -6.75 -2.00
N SER A 133 18.11 -7.77 -2.08
CA SER A 133 18.33 -8.73 -0.99
C SER A 133 18.95 -8.07 0.22
N ALA A 134 19.93 -7.20 0.04
CA ALA A 134 20.54 -6.43 1.13
C ALA A 134 19.52 -5.51 1.80
N ASN A 135 18.70 -4.80 1.03
CA ASN A 135 17.60 -3.99 1.55
C ASN A 135 16.59 -4.83 2.35
N HIS A 136 16.27 -6.02 1.86
CA HIS A 136 15.38 -6.95 2.56
C HIS A 136 15.99 -7.42 3.89
N GLN A 137 17.25 -7.81 3.92
CA GLN A 137 17.92 -8.22 5.16
C GLN A 137 18.04 -7.07 6.15
N ALA A 138 18.36 -5.86 5.68
CA ALA A 138 18.38 -4.67 6.51
C ALA A 138 17.00 -4.41 7.14
N TYR A 139 15.93 -4.55 6.35
CA TYR A 139 14.56 -4.44 6.84
C TYR A 139 14.20 -5.51 7.89
N LEU A 140 14.55 -6.79 7.65
CA LEU A 140 14.31 -7.85 8.61
C LEU A 140 15.05 -7.64 9.94
N ALA A 141 16.18 -6.94 9.92
CA ALA A 141 16.93 -6.59 11.12
C ALA A 141 16.29 -5.45 11.94
N THR A 142 15.34 -4.69 11.38
CA THR A 142 14.68 -3.56 12.09
C THR A 142 13.34 -3.92 12.71
N VAL A 143 12.60 -4.86 12.11
CA VAL A 143 11.26 -5.24 12.56
C VAL A 143 11.28 -6.39 13.56
N GLU A 144 10.25 -6.48 14.38
CA GLU A 144 10.02 -7.62 15.27
C GLU A 144 9.61 -8.85 14.46
N PRO A 145 10.46 -9.91 14.38
CA PRO A 145 10.26 -11.04 13.49
C PRO A 145 8.95 -11.79 13.74
N GLU A 146 8.50 -11.87 14.98
CA GLU A 146 7.26 -12.56 15.32
C GLU A 146 6.01 -11.78 14.87
N LEU A 147 6.01 -10.45 15.01
CA LEU A 147 4.92 -9.62 14.48
C LEU A 147 4.86 -9.68 12.95
N LEU A 148 6.02 -9.64 12.29
CA LEU A 148 6.10 -9.84 10.83
C LEU A 148 5.55 -11.21 10.44
N ALA A 149 5.92 -12.29 11.13
CA ALA A 149 5.44 -13.63 10.83
C ALA A 149 3.92 -13.78 11.02
N LEU A 150 3.36 -13.19 12.09
CA LEU A 150 1.91 -13.18 12.32
C LEU A 150 1.16 -12.45 11.19
N TYR A 151 1.66 -11.29 10.78
CA TYR A 151 1.14 -10.54 9.63
C TYR A 151 1.21 -11.37 8.34
N GLN A 152 2.37 -11.94 8.02
CA GLN A 152 2.54 -12.74 6.80
C GLN A 152 1.60 -13.95 6.78
N ALA A 153 1.45 -14.64 7.91
CA ALA A 153 0.55 -15.79 8.02
C ALA A 153 -0.93 -15.37 7.89
N ASP A 154 -1.32 -14.23 8.47
CA ASP A 154 -2.65 -13.64 8.34
C ASP A 154 -3.01 -13.30 6.88
N GLN A 155 -2.07 -12.70 6.14
CA GLN A 155 -2.25 -12.39 4.72
C GLN A 155 -2.23 -13.65 3.85
N ALA A 156 -1.38 -14.64 4.17
CA ALA A 156 -1.28 -15.90 3.44
C ALA A 156 -2.58 -16.72 3.49
N ASP A 157 -3.27 -16.72 4.63
CA ASP A 157 -4.60 -17.36 4.76
C ASP A 157 -5.66 -16.73 3.83
N ARG A 158 -5.40 -15.52 3.31
CA ARG A 158 -6.26 -14.72 2.44
C ARG A 158 -5.74 -14.61 1.00
N ALA A 159 -4.73 -15.40 0.63
CA ALA A 159 -4.15 -15.38 -0.72
C ALA A 159 -5.06 -15.98 -1.81
N ARG A 160 -6.23 -16.52 -1.44
CA ARG A 160 -7.22 -17.10 -2.35
C ARG A 160 -8.49 -16.24 -2.39
N PRO A 161 -9.32 -16.37 -3.45
CA PRO A 161 -10.63 -15.74 -3.48
C PRO A 161 -11.44 -16.02 -2.21
N TYR A 162 -12.15 -15.01 -1.71
CA TYR A 162 -12.82 -15.04 -0.40
C TYR A 162 -13.74 -16.25 -0.20
N ASP A 163 -14.46 -16.64 -1.26
CA ASP A 163 -15.40 -17.76 -1.30
C ASP A 163 -14.70 -19.13 -1.21
N GLN A 164 -13.39 -19.19 -1.46
CA GLN A 164 -12.56 -20.38 -1.37
C GLN A 164 -11.79 -20.48 -0.04
N ILE A 165 -11.90 -19.48 0.84
CA ILE A 165 -11.22 -19.47 2.14
C ILE A 165 -11.99 -20.37 3.12
N ASP A 166 -11.27 -21.28 3.79
CA ASP A 166 -11.82 -22.06 4.89
C ASP A 166 -11.88 -21.24 6.18
N TRP A 167 -12.97 -20.49 6.33
CA TRP A 167 -13.22 -19.65 7.51
C TRP A 167 -13.31 -20.42 8.83
N LYS A 168 -13.58 -21.73 8.81
CA LYS A 168 -13.55 -22.56 10.04
C LYS A 168 -12.12 -22.75 10.55
N THR A 169 -11.14 -22.71 9.65
CA THR A 169 -9.73 -22.78 9.99
C THR A 169 -9.14 -21.40 10.24
N VAL A 170 -9.48 -20.41 9.40
CA VAL A 170 -8.90 -19.06 9.47
C VAL A 170 -9.39 -18.28 10.70
N GLY A 171 -10.69 -18.35 11.04
CA GLY A 171 -11.24 -17.61 12.19
C GLY A 171 -10.53 -17.90 13.52
N PRO A 172 -10.34 -19.18 13.92
CA PRO A 172 -9.56 -19.53 15.11
C PRO A 172 -8.11 -19.03 15.07
N ARG A 173 -7.45 -19.10 13.90
CA ARG A 173 -6.08 -18.58 13.72
C ARG A 173 -6.03 -17.07 13.90
N ASP A 174 -6.98 -16.32 13.37
CA ASP A 174 -7.01 -14.88 13.53
C ASP A 174 -7.18 -14.48 15.00
N ALA A 175 -8.03 -15.18 15.75
CA ALA A 175 -8.20 -14.96 17.19
C ALA A 175 -6.90 -15.27 17.97
N GLU A 176 -6.18 -16.32 17.59
CA GLU A 176 -4.87 -16.65 18.19
C GLU A 176 -3.81 -15.59 17.86
N ARG A 177 -3.73 -15.14 16.61
CA ARG A 177 -2.81 -14.07 16.19
C ARG A 177 -3.08 -12.78 16.95
N ARG A 178 -4.34 -12.37 17.11
CA ARG A 178 -4.69 -11.16 17.89
C ARG A 178 -4.24 -11.24 19.35
N ARG A 179 -4.46 -12.39 20.01
CA ARG A 179 -3.94 -12.62 21.37
C ARG A 179 -2.43 -12.49 21.41
N ARG A 180 -1.72 -13.11 20.45
CA ARG A 180 -0.27 -13.05 20.41
C ARG A 180 0.26 -11.65 20.13
N VAL A 181 -0.39 -10.90 19.23
CA VAL A 181 -0.07 -9.48 18.98
C VAL A 181 -0.15 -8.67 20.27
N ASP A 182 -1.20 -8.83 21.08
CA ASP A 182 -1.30 -8.09 22.34
C ASP A 182 -0.23 -8.47 23.35
N GLU A 183 0.14 -9.74 23.47
CA GLU A 183 1.27 -10.17 24.32
C GLU A 183 2.59 -9.50 23.89
N LEU A 184 2.86 -9.45 22.58
CA LEU A 184 4.07 -8.84 22.03
C LEU A 184 4.10 -7.33 22.24
N VAL A 185 2.98 -6.65 21.99
CA VAL A 185 2.85 -5.20 22.20
C VAL A 185 2.94 -4.86 23.69
N ALA A 186 2.28 -5.61 24.57
CA ALA A 186 2.34 -5.42 26.02
C ALA A 186 3.74 -5.65 26.59
N ALA A 187 4.51 -6.58 26.00
CA ALA A 187 5.91 -6.82 26.35
C ALA A 187 6.89 -5.76 25.77
N GLY A 188 6.40 -4.73 25.08
CA GLY A 188 7.26 -3.68 24.48
C GLY A 188 8.12 -4.18 23.30
N ARG A 189 7.67 -5.23 22.60
CA ARG A 189 8.40 -5.79 21.44
C ARG A 189 8.12 -5.06 20.14
N ALA A 190 6.97 -4.40 20.00
CA ALA A 190 6.72 -3.46 18.89
C ALA A 190 7.48 -2.15 19.15
N ARG A 191 8.34 -1.73 18.21
CA ARG A 191 9.25 -0.60 18.40
C ARG A 191 9.27 0.36 17.22
N VAL A 192 9.16 -0.15 16.00
CA VAL A 192 9.17 0.67 14.78
C VAL A 192 7.78 0.74 14.15
N ALA A 193 7.56 1.69 13.23
CA ALA A 193 6.25 1.91 12.61
C ALA A 193 5.68 0.63 11.96
N ASP A 194 6.51 -0.12 11.23
CA ASP A 194 6.10 -1.37 10.58
C ASP A 194 5.64 -2.45 11.58
N ASP A 195 6.17 -2.51 12.81
CA ASP A 195 5.70 -3.45 13.84
C ASP A 195 4.23 -3.19 14.20
N TYR A 196 3.90 -1.92 14.41
CA TYR A 196 2.55 -1.49 14.72
C TYR A 196 1.62 -1.62 13.51
N TYR A 197 2.12 -1.42 12.29
CA TYR A 197 1.36 -1.68 11.07
C TYR A 197 1.04 -3.18 10.90
N HIS A 198 2.02 -4.07 11.12
CA HIS A 198 1.81 -5.53 11.09
C HIS A 198 0.75 -5.96 12.11
N ALA A 199 0.87 -5.46 13.35
CA ALA A 199 -0.11 -5.68 14.41
C ALA A 199 -1.50 -5.16 14.04
N ALA A 200 -1.59 -3.95 13.49
CA ALA A 200 -2.83 -3.33 13.07
C ALA A 200 -3.53 -4.14 11.97
N MET A 201 -2.79 -4.68 11.01
CA MET A 201 -3.39 -5.47 9.92
C MET A 201 -3.97 -6.79 10.42
N VAL A 202 -3.33 -7.47 11.37
CA VAL A 202 -3.92 -8.65 12.03
C VAL A 202 -5.26 -8.28 12.70
N TYR A 203 -5.33 -7.10 13.32
CA TYR A 203 -6.54 -6.60 13.97
C TYR A 203 -7.61 -6.08 12.99
N GLN A 204 -7.22 -5.67 11.77
CA GLN A 204 -8.15 -5.22 10.72
C GLN A 204 -9.18 -6.29 10.34
N HIS A 205 -8.86 -7.56 10.62
CA HIS A 205 -9.71 -8.72 10.43
C HIS A 205 -10.52 -9.11 11.68
N GLY A 206 -10.63 -8.20 12.66
CA GLY A 206 -11.48 -8.37 13.82
C GLY A 206 -12.96 -8.54 13.47
N GLU A 207 -13.70 -9.21 14.34
CA GLU A 207 -15.11 -9.57 14.17
C GLU A 207 -16.05 -8.63 14.95
N ASN A 208 -15.49 -7.74 15.77
CA ASN A 208 -16.25 -6.81 16.60
C ASN A 208 -15.63 -5.41 16.68
N VAL A 209 -16.41 -4.46 17.20
CA VAL A 209 -16.03 -3.04 17.31
C VAL A 209 -14.73 -2.84 18.10
N ALA A 210 -14.52 -3.58 19.19
CA ALA A 210 -13.33 -3.42 20.03
C ALA A 210 -12.05 -3.84 19.30
N GLU A 211 -12.11 -4.95 18.54
CA GLU A 211 -10.99 -5.41 17.73
C GLU A 211 -10.68 -4.45 16.57
N ILE A 212 -11.69 -3.92 15.90
CA ILE A 212 -11.46 -2.93 14.83
C ILE A 212 -10.93 -1.60 15.38
N ARG A 213 -11.42 -1.17 16.55
CA ARG A 213 -10.85 -0.01 17.25
C ARG A 213 -9.37 -0.23 17.58
N ARG A 214 -9.02 -1.42 18.03
CA ARG A 214 -7.63 -1.80 18.29
C ARG A 214 -6.77 -1.75 17.02
N ALA A 215 -7.30 -2.18 15.87
CA ALA A 215 -6.63 -2.01 14.57
C ALA A 215 -6.31 -0.53 14.30
N ARG A 216 -7.28 0.36 14.55
CA ARG A 216 -7.10 1.80 14.37
C ARG A 216 -6.03 2.37 15.30
N GLU A 217 -6.05 2.02 16.57
CA GLU A 217 -5.06 2.47 17.57
C GLU A 217 -3.64 2.09 17.17
N LEU A 218 -3.44 0.82 16.75
CA LEU A 218 -2.14 0.32 16.30
C LEU A 218 -1.70 1.03 15.00
N ALA A 219 -2.60 1.22 14.04
CA ALA A 219 -2.28 1.94 12.80
C ALA A 219 -1.90 3.40 13.08
N LEU A 220 -2.59 4.08 14.00
CA LEU A 220 -2.23 5.45 14.43
C LEU A 220 -0.90 5.49 15.18
N ALA A 221 -0.55 4.45 15.94
CA ALA A 221 0.77 4.35 16.57
C ALA A 221 1.89 4.25 15.51
N ALA A 222 1.68 3.49 14.44
CA ALA A 222 2.60 3.45 13.30
C ALA A 222 2.77 4.82 12.64
N VAL A 223 1.66 5.53 12.35
CA VAL A 223 1.70 6.89 11.78
C VAL A 223 2.41 7.87 12.71
N LYS A 224 2.24 7.74 14.03
CA LYS A 224 2.92 8.60 15.01
C LYS A 224 4.45 8.39 15.01
N LEU A 225 4.90 7.15 14.80
CA LEU A 225 6.33 6.84 14.72
C LEU A 225 6.93 7.28 13.39
N GLU A 226 6.15 7.23 12.32
CA GLU A 226 6.56 7.61 10.97
C GLU A 226 5.39 8.29 10.23
N ASP A 227 5.37 9.62 10.20
CA ASP A 227 4.25 10.40 9.61
C ASP A 227 4.04 10.09 8.11
N GLY A 228 5.13 9.72 7.43
CA GLY A 228 5.15 9.30 6.02
C GLY A 228 4.65 7.88 5.75
N HIS A 229 4.25 7.11 6.77
CA HIS A 229 3.89 5.71 6.62
C HIS A 229 2.50 5.53 5.95
N ALA A 230 2.47 5.68 4.62
CA ALA A 230 1.24 5.75 3.82
C ALA A 230 0.27 4.58 4.05
N ARG A 231 0.78 3.34 4.14
CA ARG A 231 -0.03 2.13 4.39
C ARG A 231 -0.74 2.16 5.75
N ALA A 232 -0.11 2.76 6.76
CA ALA A 232 -0.70 2.86 8.10
C ALA A 232 -1.71 3.99 8.17
N ARG A 233 -1.49 5.11 7.47
CA ARG A 233 -2.49 6.19 7.33
C ARG A 233 -3.78 5.65 6.72
N TRP A 234 -3.68 4.96 5.59
CA TRP A 234 -4.85 4.35 4.96
C TRP A 234 -5.52 3.33 5.88
N LEU A 235 -4.74 2.47 6.54
CA LEU A 235 -5.27 1.45 7.45
C LEU A 235 -6.00 2.06 8.64
N ALA A 236 -5.51 3.17 9.20
CA ALA A 236 -6.17 3.90 10.29
C ALA A 236 -7.53 4.46 9.84
N ALA A 237 -7.60 5.04 8.65
CA ALA A 237 -8.85 5.51 8.07
C ALA A 237 -9.82 4.35 7.78
N ALA A 238 -9.31 3.26 7.22
CA ALA A 238 -10.12 2.08 6.91
C ALA A 238 -10.65 1.36 8.16
N ALA A 239 -9.86 1.33 9.24
CA ALA A 239 -10.29 0.81 10.52
C ALA A 239 -11.40 1.70 11.13
N LEU A 240 -11.28 3.03 11.06
CA LEU A 240 -12.35 3.94 11.51
C LEU A 240 -13.66 3.70 10.76
N ASP A 241 -13.59 3.63 9.43
CA ASP A 241 -14.78 3.43 8.59
C ASP A 241 -15.47 2.09 8.90
N ARG A 242 -14.69 1.03 9.17
CA ARG A 242 -15.24 -0.26 9.59
C ARG A 242 -15.81 -0.23 11.00
N GLU A 243 -15.20 0.49 11.93
CA GLU A 243 -15.74 0.71 13.27
C GLU A 243 -17.12 1.37 13.19
N LEU A 244 -17.23 2.46 12.43
CA LEU A 244 -18.49 3.19 12.19
C LEU A 244 -19.52 2.29 11.52
N MET A 245 -19.11 1.52 10.51
CA MET A 245 -20.00 0.57 9.83
C MET A 245 -20.53 -0.53 10.77
N TYR A 246 -19.71 -1.05 11.68
CA TYR A 246 -20.15 -2.05 12.68
C TYR A 246 -21.14 -1.46 13.69
N GLN A 247 -21.07 -0.16 13.92
CA GLN A 247 -22.01 0.61 14.75
C GLN A 247 -23.23 1.10 13.97
N ASP A 248 -23.38 0.69 12.70
CA ASP A 248 -24.41 1.18 11.78
C ASP A 248 -24.42 2.72 11.64
N GLN A 249 -23.24 3.34 11.64
CA GLN A 249 -23.03 4.76 11.34
C GLN A 249 -22.49 4.94 9.91
N PRO A 250 -22.70 6.11 9.28
CA PRO A 250 -22.00 6.46 8.05
C PRO A 250 -20.49 6.41 8.26
N GLN A 251 -19.77 5.84 7.30
CA GLN A 251 -18.31 5.84 7.31
C GLN A 251 -17.78 7.23 6.95
N LYS A 252 -16.59 7.60 7.43
CA LYS A 252 -16.03 8.93 7.20
C LYS A 252 -15.41 9.03 5.81
N TYR A 253 -14.52 8.10 5.45
CA TYR A 253 -13.66 8.25 4.28
C TYR A 253 -14.14 7.51 3.03
N GLY A 254 -14.96 6.46 3.17
CA GLY A 254 -15.46 5.69 2.02
C GLY A 254 -14.63 4.46 1.69
N THR A 255 -13.96 3.83 2.65
CA THR A 255 -13.12 2.64 2.39
C THR A 255 -13.88 1.31 2.43
N GLN A 256 -15.12 1.31 2.91
CA GLN A 256 -15.89 0.10 3.19
C GLN A 256 -17.00 -0.15 2.20
N TYR A 257 -17.03 -1.39 1.71
CA TYR A 257 -18.04 -1.91 0.80
C TYR A 257 -18.85 -3.00 1.49
N LYS A 258 -20.10 -3.17 1.03
CA LYS A 258 -21.02 -4.19 1.52
C LYS A 258 -21.68 -4.90 0.36
N ARG A 259 -21.90 -6.21 0.49
CA ARG A 259 -22.73 -6.94 -0.47
C ARG A 259 -24.20 -6.82 -0.09
N LEU A 260 -25.00 -6.18 -0.94
CA LEU A 260 -26.46 -6.05 -0.85
C LEU A 260 -27.08 -6.68 -2.09
N ASP A 261 -28.02 -7.61 -1.91
CA ASP A 261 -28.71 -8.31 -3.01
C ASP A 261 -27.75 -8.89 -4.07
N GLY A 262 -26.63 -9.45 -3.61
CA GLY A 262 -25.59 -10.06 -4.46
C GLY A 262 -24.61 -9.06 -5.09
N ARG A 263 -24.83 -7.75 -4.95
CA ARG A 263 -23.97 -6.70 -5.52
C ARG A 263 -23.13 -5.99 -4.47
N TRP A 264 -21.92 -5.64 -4.83
CA TRP A 264 -21.06 -4.76 -4.04
C TRP A 264 -21.56 -3.32 -4.14
N VAL A 265 -21.77 -2.68 -3.00
CA VAL A 265 -22.05 -1.25 -2.92
C VAL A 265 -21.07 -0.60 -1.96
N LEU A 266 -20.69 0.65 -2.26
CA LEU A 266 -20.03 1.50 -1.26
C LEU A 266 -21.02 1.69 -0.10
N TRP A 267 -20.58 1.40 1.13
CA TRP A 267 -21.44 1.59 2.29
C TRP A 267 -21.68 3.09 2.55
N LYS A 268 -22.77 3.46 3.24
CA LYS A 268 -23.13 4.87 3.51
C LYS A 268 -21.94 5.70 3.97
N VAL A 269 -21.66 6.80 3.29
CA VAL A 269 -20.55 7.73 3.57
C VAL A 269 -21.11 9.03 4.14
N ASP A 270 -20.40 9.62 5.10
CA ASP A 270 -20.68 10.96 5.60
C ASP A 270 -20.48 11.99 4.47
N PRO A 271 -21.55 12.69 4.02
CA PRO A 271 -21.47 13.62 2.90
C PRO A 271 -20.63 14.87 3.22
N SER A 272 -20.31 15.13 4.48
CA SER A 272 -19.48 16.28 4.88
C SER A 272 -17.98 16.05 4.69
N THR A 273 -17.54 14.81 4.51
CA THR A 273 -16.10 14.52 4.34
C THR A 273 -15.65 14.90 2.94
N THR A 274 -14.63 15.73 2.85
CA THR A 274 -14.05 16.26 1.62
C THR A 274 -13.00 15.32 1.01
N ASP A 275 -12.74 15.42 -0.29
CA ASP A 275 -11.67 14.65 -0.92
C ASP A 275 -10.28 15.08 -0.47
N ALA A 276 -10.12 16.33 -0.02
CA ALA A 276 -8.88 16.78 0.63
C ALA A 276 -8.61 16.03 1.94
N GLU A 277 -9.65 15.81 2.76
CA GLU A 277 -9.53 14.97 3.96
C GLU A 277 -9.22 13.52 3.59
N ARG A 278 -9.86 12.94 2.56
CA ARG A 278 -9.55 11.57 2.09
C ARG A 278 -8.10 11.44 1.68
N ALA A 279 -7.62 12.37 0.84
CA ALA A 279 -6.25 12.40 0.35
C ALA A 279 -5.23 12.52 1.50
N ALA A 280 -5.52 13.31 2.53
CA ALA A 280 -4.66 13.43 3.72
C ALA A 280 -4.48 12.09 4.46
N TRP A 281 -5.42 11.15 4.34
CA TRP A 281 -5.34 9.81 4.90
C TRP A 281 -4.95 8.74 3.89
N GLY A 282 -4.57 9.13 2.67
CA GLY A 282 -4.24 8.19 1.59
C GLY A 282 -5.46 7.42 1.06
N VAL A 283 -6.67 7.93 1.28
CA VAL A 283 -7.92 7.36 0.76
C VAL A 283 -8.26 7.98 -0.60
N PRO A 284 -8.73 7.20 -1.60
CA PRO A 284 -9.21 7.74 -2.87
C PRO A 284 -10.36 8.74 -2.70
N SER A 285 -10.64 9.51 -3.74
CA SER A 285 -11.82 10.38 -3.78
C SER A 285 -13.13 9.58 -3.67
N LEU A 286 -14.22 10.25 -3.30
CA LEU A 286 -15.53 9.60 -3.25
C LEU A 286 -15.93 9.01 -4.62
N ALA A 287 -15.68 9.74 -5.71
CA ALA A 287 -15.98 9.29 -7.06
C ALA A 287 -15.17 8.02 -7.45
N GLU A 288 -13.90 7.95 -7.06
CA GLU A 288 -13.08 6.75 -7.27
C GLU A 288 -13.58 5.56 -6.45
N ALA A 289 -14.02 5.79 -5.20
CA ALA A 289 -14.62 4.75 -4.37
C ALA A 289 -15.93 4.20 -4.96
N GLU A 290 -16.77 5.05 -5.54
CA GLU A 290 -18.00 4.65 -6.26
C GLU A 290 -17.70 3.89 -7.55
N ALA A 291 -16.73 4.36 -8.34
CA ALA A 291 -16.26 3.68 -9.54
C ALA A 291 -15.72 2.28 -9.20
N GLN A 292 -15.01 2.15 -8.07
CA GLN A 292 -14.54 0.85 -7.58
C GLN A 292 -15.70 -0.10 -7.25
N ALA A 293 -16.78 0.37 -6.62
CA ALA A 293 -17.97 -0.47 -6.41
C ALA A 293 -18.55 -0.97 -7.74
N THR A 294 -18.56 -0.13 -8.77
CA THR A 294 -19.01 -0.52 -10.11
C THR A 294 -18.11 -1.60 -10.70
N ALA A 295 -16.79 -1.41 -10.63
CA ALA A 295 -15.80 -2.38 -11.12
C ALA A 295 -15.87 -3.74 -10.40
N MET A 296 -16.16 -3.75 -9.09
CA MET A 296 -16.34 -4.98 -8.31
C MET A 296 -17.55 -5.81 -8.73
N ASN A 297 -18.53 -5.22 -9.42
CA ASN A 297 -19.72 -5.91 -9.93
C ASN A 297 -19.58 -6.33 -11.41
N ALA A 298 -18.53 -5.88 -12.10
CA ALA A 298 -18.27 -6.22 -13.49
C ALA A 298 -17.47 -7.54 -13.66
N ARG A 299 -17.11 -8.17 -12.55
CA ARG A 299 -16.35 -9.43 -12.45
C ARG A 299 -17.25 -10.55 -11.99
#